data_AF-A0A1M3G516-F1
#
_entry.id   AF-A0A1M3G516-F1
#
_cell.length_a   1.000
_cell.length_b   1.000
_cell.length_c   1.000
_cell.angle_alpha   90.00
_cell.angle_beta   90.00
_cell.angle_gamma   90.00
#
_symmetry.space_group_name_H-M   'P 1'
#
loop_
_entity.id
_entity.type
_entity.pdbx_description
1 polymer ?
#
loop_
_entity_poly.entity_id
_entity_poly.type
_entity_poly.pdbx_seq_one_letter_code
_entity_poly.pdbx_strand_id
1 'polypeptide(L)'
;MQEKELLRKLGEETLYSAKGHFKSCDLRRQLITYTIWLCAVLNVLSIIGINPTTDKLLAAVGLLGTIALLIWNEGEGKNYRAKHKQAAETYLALHKEIRSCYFLSDCGKEQVETLSKKVSEFDKSEKPDIPGFARLWAKQVIERKNSETDNWFLIK
;
A
#
# COMPACT_ATOMS: atom_id res chain seq x y z
N MET A 1 -29.85 9.89 12.00
CA MET A 1 -29.30 9.76 10.62
C MET A 1 -27.89 10.36 10.44
N GLN A 2 -27.42 11.30 11.27
CA GLN A 2 -26.04 11.84 11.19
C GLN A 2 -24.93 10.84 11.57
N GLU A 3 -25.17 9.96 12.55
CA GLU A 3 -24.18 8.96 13.01
C GLU A 3 -23.81 7.95 11.93
N LYS A 4 -24.80 7.47 11.17
CA LYS A 4 -24.56 6.56 10.03
C LYS A 4 -23.75 7.22 8.93
N GLU A 5 -23.93 8.53 8.70
CA GLU A 5 -23.15 9.27 7.71
C GLU A 5 -21.70 9.50 8.16
N LEU A 6 -21.49 9.76 9.46
CA LEU A 6 -20.15 9.83 10.04
C LEU A 6 -19.42 8.49 9.94
N LEU A 7 -20.08 7.39 10.34
CA LEU A 7 -19.53 6.04 10.19
C LEU A 7 -19.22 5.71 8.73
N ARG A 8 -20.04 6.19 7.79
CA ARG A 8 -19.79 6.03 6.36
C ARG A 8 -18.50 6.71 5.92
N LYS A 9 -18.31 8.00 6.25
CA LYS A 9 -17.09 8.75 5.94
C LYS A 9 -15.84 8.15 6.59
N LEU A 10 -15.93 7.78 7.87
CA LEU A 10 -14.86 7.08 8.59
C LEU A 10 -14.52 5.73 7.95
N GLY A 11 -15.53 4.97 7.53
CA GLY A 11 -15.36 3.70 6.82
C GLY A 11 -14.67 3.87 5.46
N GLU A 12 -15.03 4.92 4.72
CA GLU A 12 -14.38 5.31 3.45
C GLU A 12 -12.90 5.65 3.67
N GLU A 13 -12.61 6.60 4.55
CA GLU A 13 -11.25 7.10 4.80
C GLU A 13 -10.31 6.00 5.30
N THR A 14 -10.78 5.15 6.21
CA THR A 14 -9.99 4.01 6.72
C THR A 14 -9.72 2.97 5.63
N LEU A 15 -10.69 2.68 4.75
CA LEU A 15 -10.47 1.74 3.65
C LEU A 15 -9.51 2.28 2.59
N TYR A 16 -9.68 3.55 2.17
CA TYR A 16 -8.77 4.18 1.22
C TYR A 16 -7.34 4.21 1.76
N SER A 17 -7.18 4.52 3.05
CA SER A 17 -5.87 4.51 3.73
C SER A 17 -5.28 3.10 3.79
N ALA A 18 -6.03 2.10 4.24
CA ALA A 18 -5.59 0.71 4.28
C ALA A 18 -5.09 0.24 2.91
N LYS A 19 -5.90 0.45 1.88
CA LYS A 19 -5.58 0.00 0.52
C LYS A 19 -4.42 0.80 -0.09
N GLY A 20 -4.29 2.08 0.23
CA GLY A 20 -3.13 2.89 -0.16
C GLY A 20 -1.83 2.37 0.43
N HIS A 21 -1.82 1.99 1.73
CA HIS A 21 -0.65 1.39 2.35
C HIS A 21 -0.32 0.00 1.78
N PHE A 22 -1.31 -0.88 1.56
CA PHE A 22 -1.08 -2.16 0.88
C PHE A 22 -0.52 -1.96 -0.53
N LYS A 23 -1.05 -0.99 -1.29
CA LYS A 23 -0.56 -0.72 -2.64
C LYS A 23 0.87 -0.19 -2.64
N SER A 24 1.24 0.62 -1.63
CA SER A 24 2.61 1.11 -1.46
C SER A 24 3.60 -0.04 -1.23
N CYS A 25 3.20 -1.05 -0.45
CA CYS A 25 3.97 -2.30 -0.31
C CYS A 25 4.13 -3.04 -1.65
N ASP A 26 3.04 -3.20 -2.40
CA ASP A 26 3.04 -3.90 -3.69
C ASP A 26 3.91 -3.19 -4.74
N LEU A 27 3.80 -1.86 -4.82
CA LEU A 27 4.60 -1.05 -5.73
C LEU A 27 6.09 -1.20 -5.46
N ARG A 28 6.47 -1.19 -4.18
CA ARG A 28 7.86 -1.44 -3.77
C ARG A 28 8.30 -2.87 -4.07
N ARG A 29 7.39 -3.85 -4.04
CA ARG A 29 7.65 -5.23 -4.48
C ARG A 29 7.90 -5.30 -5.98
N GLN A 30 7.00 -4.73 -6.77
CA GLN A 30 7.10 -4.69 -8.21
C GLN A 30 8.36 -3.96 -8.68
N LEU A 31 8.67 -2.80 -8.10
CA LEU A 31 9.90 -2.05 -8.42
C LEU A 31 11.15 -2.93 -8.25
N ILE A 32 11.30 -3.58 -7.09
CA ILE A 32 12.45 -4.46 -6.83
C ILE A 32 12.48 -5.63 -7.82
N THR A 33 11.34 -6.27 -8.08
CA THR A 33 11.24 -7.36 -9.05
C THR A 33 11.65 -6.92 -10.45
N TYR A 34 11.16 -5.77 -10.93
CA TYR A 34 11.52 -5.25 -12.25
C TYR A 34 12.99 -4.87 -12.34
N THR A 35 13.57 -4.25 -11.31
CA THR A 35 15.00 -3.91 -11.32
C THR A 35 15.87 -5.17 -11.33
N ILE A 36 15.50 -6.23 -10.60
CA ILE A 36 16.20 -7.52 -10.65
C ILE A 36 16.15 -8.10 -12.07
N TRP A 37 14.96 -8.12 -12.69
CA TRP A 37 14.80 -8.60 -14.06
C TRP A 37 15.60 -7.77 -15.07
N LEU A 38 15.61 -6.45 -14.92
CA LEU A 38 16.40 -5.57 -15.78
C LEU A 38 17.90 -5.89 -15.65
N CYS A 39 18.43 -6.00 -14.43
CA CYS A 39 19.82 -6.40 -14.21
C CYS A 39 20.14 -7.77 -14.80
N ALA A 40 19.23 -8.74 -14.66
CA ALA A 40 19.40 -10.07 -15.24
C ALA A 40 19.44 -10.03 -16.77
N VAL A 41 18.54 -9.29 -17.41
CA VAL A 41 18.50 -9.13 -18.87
C VAL A 41 19.77 -8.44 -19.37
N LEU A 42 20.23 -7.37 -18.71
CA LEU A 42 21.47 -6.67 -19.08
C LEU A 42 22.68 -7.60 -19.00
N ASN A 43 22.77 -8.44 -17.96
CA ASN A 43 23.82 -9.42 -17.83
C ASN A 43 23.73 -10.52 -18.90
N VAL A 44 22.53 -11.02 -19.22
CA VAL A 44 22.35 -12.00 -20.31
C VAL A 44 22.76 -11.41 -21.66
N LEU A 45 22.36 -10.17 -21.96
CA LEU A 45 22.75 -9.48 -23.18
C LEU A 45 24.27 -9.30 -23.28
N SER A 46 24.94 -9.01 -22.16
CA SER A 46 26.41 -8.92 -22.14
C SER A 46 27.12 -10.23 -22.46
N ILE A 47 26.49 -11.39 -22.19
CA ILE A 47 27.05 -12.71 -22.49
C ILE A 47 26.90 -13.06 -23.98
N ILE A 48 25.86 -12.55 -24.65
CA ILE A 48 25.58 -12.82 -26.07
C ILE A 48 26.68 -12.23 -26.98
N GLY A 49 27.43 -11.23 -26.51
CA GLY A 49 28.67 -10.81 -27.17
C GLY A 49 28.46 -9.94 -28.40
N ILE A 50 27.62 -8.89 -28.32
CA ILE A 50 27.32 -8.01 -29.46
C ILE A 50 28.50 -7.07 -29.75
N ASN A 51 29.10 -6.49 -28.71
CA ASN A 51 30.27 -5.62 -28.83
C ASN A 51 31.09 -5.63 -27.53
N PRO A 52 32.39 -5.96 -27.57
CA PRO A 52 33.21 -6.15 -26.38
C PRO A 52 33.28 -4.93 -25.44
N THR A 53 33.12 -3.71 -25.95
CA THR A 53 33.10 -2.50 -25.11
C THR A 53 31.74 -2.31 -24.44
N THR A 54 30.66 -2.54 -25.19
CA THR A 54 29.28 -2.42 -24.71
C THR A 54 28.94 -3.53 -23.71
N ASP A 55 29.39 -4.75 -23.97
CA ASP A 55 29.14 -5.91 -23.12
C ASP A 55 29.76 -5.72 -21.72
N LYS A 56 30.99 -5.20 -21.65
CA LYS A 56 31.66 -4.88 -20.37
C LYS A 56 30.91 -3.80 -19.59
N LEU A 57 30.39 -2.78 -20.27
CA LEU A 57 29.61 -1.72 -19.63
C LEU A 57 28.27 -2.25 -19.11
N LEU A 58 27.55 -3.05 -19.92
CA LEU A 58 26.28 -3.67 -19.52
C LEU A 58 26.46 -4.62 -18.32
N ALA A 59 27.52 -5.42 -18.32
CA ALA A 59 27.85 -6.31 -17.21
C ALA A 59 28.20 -5.51 -15.94
N ALA A 60 29.00 -4.44 -16.06
CA ALA A 60 29.34 -3.59 -14.92
C ALA A 60 28.11 -2.90 -14.32
N VAL A 61 27.22 -2.36 -15.17
CA VAL A 61 25.96 -1.74 -14.73
C VAL A 61 25.02 -2.76 -14.10
N GLY A 62 24.89 -3.95 -14.70
CA GLY A 62 24.09 -5.04 -14.17
C GLY A 62 24.56 -5.47 -12.78
N LEU A 63 25.87 -5.68 -12.62
CA LEU A 63 26.48 -6.10 -11.37
C LEU A 63 26.38 -5.02 -10.27
N LEU A 64 26.74 -3.77 -10.58
CA LEU A 64 26.59 -2.66 -9.63
C LEU A 64 25.12 -2.45 -9.24
N GLY A 65 24.19 -2.58 -10.19
CA GLY A 65 22.75 -2.52 -9.94
C GLY A 65 22.28 -3.62 -8.97
N THR A 66 22.76 -4.86 -9.14
CA THR A 66 22.43 -5.95 -8.20
C THR A 66 22.97 -5.72 -6.80
N ILE A 67 24.20 -5.21 -6.67
CA ILE A 67 24.80 -4.90 -5.35
C ILE A 67 24.03 -3.76 -4.67
N ALA A 68 23.73 -2.69 -5.40
CA ALA A 68 22.92 -1.58 -4.88
C ALA A 68 21.53 -2.05 -4.43
N LEU A 69 20.88 -2.93 -5.20
CA LEU A 69 19.61 -3.55 -4.84
C LEU A 69 19.69 -4.37 -3.55
N LEU A 70 20.75 -5.15 -3.36
CA LEU A 70 20.94 -5.96 -2.16
C LEU A 70 21.08 -5.06 -0.92
N ILE A 71 21.95 -4.05 -0.98
CA ILE A 71 22.16 -3.08 0.11
C ILE A 71 20.85 -2.37 0.45
N TRP A 72 20.13 -1.89 -0.56
CA TRP A 72 18.87 -1.18 -0.38
C TRP A 72 17.77 -2.07 0.20
N ASN A 73 17.71 -3.34 -0.22
CA ASN A 73 16.70 -4.29 0.26
C ASN A 73 16.99 -4.77 1.69
N GLU A 74 18.26 -4.88 2.09
CA GLU A 74 18.64 -5.20 3.48
C GLU A 74 18.37 -4.05 4.45
N GLY A 75 18.68 -2.81 4.07
CA GLY A 75 18.53 -1.64 4.94
C GLY A 75 17.09 -1.10 5.00
N GLU A 76 16.68 -0.39 3.95
CA GLU A 76 15.43 0.40 3.97
C GLU A 76 14.21 -0.38 3.48
N GLY A 77 14.42 -1.33 2.54
CA GLY A 77 13.32 -2.05 1.87
C GLY A 77 12.44 -2.87 2.83
N LYS A 78 13.05 -3.59 3.77
CA LYS A 78 12.34 -4.41 4.77
C LYS A 78 11.55 -3.55 5.76
N ASN A 79 12.18 -2.51 6.31
CA ASN A 79 11.53 -1.63 7.29
C ASN A 79 10.37 -0.83 6.67
N TYR A 80 10.55 -0.33 5.45
CA TYR A 80 9.49 0.38 4.72
C TYR A 80 8.25 -0.51 4.52
N ARG A 81 8.44 -1.74 4.03
CA ARG A 81 7.33 -2.68 3.81
C ARG A 81 6.67 -3.10 5.11
N ALA A 82 7.44 -3.38 6.16
CA ALA A 82 6.89 -3.76 7.46
C ALA A 82 6.02 -2.64 8.04
N LYS A 83 6.50 -1.39 8.02
CA LYS A 83 5.75 -0.23 8.51
C LYS A 83 4.46 0.03 7.71
N HIS A 84 4.51 -0.01 6.38
CA HIS A 84 3.31 0.15 5.56
C HIS A 84 2.32 -1.01 5.76
N LYS A 85 2.81 -2.26 5.87
CA LYS A 85 1.94 -3.42 6.12
C LYS A 85 1.24 -3.32 7.47
N GLN A 86 1.98 -2.98 8.53
CA GLN A 86 1.42 -2.79 9.86
C GLN A 86 0.36 -1.69 9.86
N ALA A 87 0.65 -0.54 9.23
CA ALA A 87 -0.33 0.54 9.12
C ALA A 87 -1.59 0.12 8.36
N ALA A 88 -1.41 -0.63 7.26
CA ALA A 88 -2.52 -1.14 6.45
C ALA A 88 -3.42 -2.11 7.24
N GLU A 89 -2.83 -3.01 8.02
CA GLU A 89 -3.55 -3.97 8.86
C GLU A 89 -4.35 -3.27 9.96
N THR A 90 -3.77 -2.26 10.61
CA THR A 90 -4.47 -1.46 11.62
C THR A 90 -5.66 -0.71 11.03
N TYR A 91 -5.49 -0.03 9.88
CA TYR A 91 -6.62 0.63 9.20
C TYR A 91 -7.70 -0.37 8.77
N LEU A 92 -7.32 -1.55 8.30
CA LEU A 92 -8.27 -2.59 7.91
C LEU A 92 -9.05 -3.14 9.12
N ALA A 93 -8.40 -3.27 10.27
CA ALA A 93 -9.07 -3.66 11.51
C ALA A 93 -10.08 -2.59 11.95
N LEU A 94 -9.69 -1.31 11.95
CA LEU A 94 -10.60 -0.19 12.23
C LEU A 94 -11.78 -0.14 11.24
N HIS A 95 -11.52 -0.36 9.96
CA HIS A 95 -12.58 -0.43 8.95
C HIS A 95 -13.59 -1.57 9.24
N LYS A 96 -13.11 -2.75 9.67
CA LYS A 96 -13.98 -3.87 10.04
C LYS A 96 -14.81 -3.54 11.28
N GLU A 97 -14.24 -2.88 12.29
CA GLU A 97 -14.96 -2.42 13.48
C GLU A 97 -16.06 -1.41 13.10
N ILE A 98 -15.74 -0.42 12.27
CA ILE A 98 -16.70 0.58 11.75
C ILE A 98 -17.82 -0.10 10.96
N ARG A 99 -17.46 -1.07 10.09
CA ARG A 99 -18.44 -1.83 9.31
C ARG A 99 -19.37 -2.65 10.21
N SER A 100 -18.84 -3.32 11.24
CA SER A 100 -19.70 -4.04 12.19
C SER A 100 -20.67 -3.09 12.91
N CYS A 101 -20.19 -1.90 13.29
CA CYS A 101 -21.03 -0.88 13.92
C CYS A 101 -22.10 -0.32 12.97
N TYR A 102 -21.80 -0.26 11.66
CA TYR A 102 -22.75 0.21 10.66
C TYR A 102 -23.89 -0.79 10.37
N PHE A 103 -23.58 -2.09 10.36
CA PHE A 103 -24.51 -3.16 9.94
C PHE A 103 -25.18 -3.94 11.07
N LEU A 104 -24.47 -4.19 12.18
CA LEU A 104 -24.87 -5.20 13.17
C LEU A 104 -25.37 -4.61 14.50
N SER A 105 -25.24 -3.30 14.71
CA SER A 105 -25.44 -2.68 16.03
C SER A 105 -26.36 -1.45 15.97
N ASP A 106 -27.27 -1.31 16.94
CA ASP A 106 -27.78 0.01 17.35
C ASP A 106 -26.64 0.74 18.08
N CYS A 107 -25.64 1.20 17.31
CA CYS A 107 -24.50 1.91 17.87
C CYS A 107 -24.95 3.24 18.46
N GLY A 108 -24.82 3.37 19.78
CA GLY A 108 -24.96 4.66 20.45
C GLY A 108 -23.82 5.62 20.07
N LYS A 109 -24.08 6.93 20.20
CA LYS A 109 -23.10 8.00 19.93
C LYS A 109 -21.72 7.76 20.55
N GLU A 110 -21.68 7.22 21.76
CA GLU A 110 -20.45 6.99 22.51
C GLU A 110 -19.49 5.98 21.83
N GLN A 111 -20.03 4.96 21.16
CA GLN A 111 -19.22 4.00 20.41
C GLN A 111 -18.67 4.61 19.12
N VAL A 112 -19.47 5.44 18.45
CA VAL A 112 -19.05 6.18 17.25
C VAL A 112 -17.95 7.18 17.58
N GLU A 113 -18.08 7.91 18.69
CA GLU A 113 -17.05 8.82 19.18
C GLU A 113 -15.77 8.08 19.56
N THR A 114 -15.88 6.91 20.17
CA THR A 114 -14.71 6.08 20.52
C THR A 114 -13.97 5.61 19.27
N LEU A 115 -14.69 5.15 18.25
CA LEU A 115 -14.09 4.78 16.96
C LEU A 115 -13.45 5.96 16.25
N SER A 116 -14.11 7.13 16.26
CA SER A 116 -13.58 8.36 15.69
C SER A 116 -12.28 8.79 16.39
N LYS A 117 -12.23 8.72 17.73
CA LYS A 117 -11.01 8.99 18.51
C LYS A 117 -9.88 8.02 18.15
N LYS A 118 -10.16 6.72 18.11
CA LYS A 118 -9.17 5.70 17.70
C LYS A 118 -8.59 5.98 16.31
N VAL A 119 -9.44 6.32 15.33
CA VAL A 119 -8.99 6.66 13.98
C VAL A 119 -8.14 7.94 14.00
N SER A 120 -8.56 8.99 14.72
CA SER A 120 -7.82 10.25 14.80
C SER A 120 -6.47 10.10 15.54
N GLU A 121 -6.42 9.32 16.61
CA GLU A 121 -5.19 8.99 17.32
C GLU A 121 -4.23 8.21 16.42
N PHE A 122 -4.76 7.24 15.69
CA PHE A 122 -3.97 6.50 14.72
C PHE A 122 -3.50 7.38 13.56
N ASP A 123 -4.30 8.36 13.13
CA ASP A 123 -3.92 9.28 12.09
C ASP A 123 -2.77 10.22 12.49
N LYS A 124 -2.66 10.54 13.77
CA LYS A 124 -1.57 11.31 14.37
C LYS A 124 -0.32 10.47 14.66
N SER A 125 -0.45 9.14 14.65
CA SER A 125 0.67 8.24 14.88
C SER A 125 1.70 8.32 13.75
N GLU A 126 2.96 8.00 14.08
CA GLU A 126 4.05 8.03 13.11
C GLU A 126 3.87 6.91 12.07
N LYS A 127 3.33 7.26 10.91
CA LYS A 127 3.04 6.35 9.79
C LYS A 127 3.79 6.78 8.54
N PRO A 128 4.20 5.83 7.69
CA PRO A 128 4.91 6.17 6.47
C PRO A 128 3.93 6.76 5.44
N ASP A 129 4.34 7.84 4.77
CA ASP A 129 3.47 8.52 3.82
C ASP A 129 3.09 7.64 2.63
N ILE A 130 1.79 7.62 2.31
CA ILE A 130 1.28 6.94 1.12
C ILE A 130 1.63 7.81 -0.11
N PRO A 131 2.42 7.29 -1.08
CA PRO A 131 2.72 8.02 -2.30
C PRO A 131 1.46 8.37 -3.09
N GLY A 132 1.45 9.53 -3.75
CA GLY A 132 0.26 10.02 -4.47
C GLY A 132 -0.28 9.05 -5.53
N PHE A 133 0.60 8.35 -6.24
CA PHE A 133 0.20 7.32 -7.21
C PHE A 133 -0.43 6.09 -6.56
N ALA A 134 0.04 5.69 -5.37
CA ALA A 134 -0.58 4.61 -4.61
C ALA A 134 -1.99 4.98 -4.15
N ARG A 135 -2.23 6.25 -3.80
CA ARG A 135 -3.58 6.77 -3.48
C ARG A 135 -4.50 6.72 -4.70
N LEU A 136 -4.05 7.18 -5.86
CA LEU A 136 -4.85 7.15 -7.10
C LEU A 136 -5.21 5.72 -7.51
N TRP A 137 -4.27 4.79 -7.41
CA TRP A 137 -4.53 3.38 -7.67
C TRP A 137 -5.45 2.74 -6.65
N ALA A 138 -5.27 3.02 -5.36
CA ALA A 138 -6.19 2.56 -4.32
C ALA A 138 -7.63 3.02 -4.64
N LYS A 139 -7.78 4.29 -5.03
CA LYS A 139 -9.05 4.87 -5.45
C LYS A 139 -9.67 4.12 -6.63
N GLN A 140 -8.94 3.98 -7.73
CA GLN A 140 -9.41 3.25 -8.91
C GLN A 140 -9.79 1.80 -8.61
N VAL A 141 -9.05 1.09 -7.76
CA VAL A 141 -9.33 -0.31 -7.44
C VAL A 141 -10.53 -0.45 -6.49
N ILE A 142 -10.84 0.55 -5.67
CA ILE A 142 -12.08 0.58 -4.87
C ILE A 142 -13.27 0.88 -5.79
N GLU A 143 -13.16 1.93 -6.60
CA GLU A 143 -14.24 2.37 -7.49
C GLU A 143 -14.57 1.37 -8.61
N ARG A 144 -13.59 0.63 -9.15
CA ARG A 144 -13.83 -0.38 -10.20
C ARG A 144 -14.42 -1.69 -9.67
N LYS A 145 -14.21 -2.01 -8.40
CA LYS A 145 -14.58 -3.32 -7.85
C LYS A 145 -15.99 -3.21 -7.24
N ASN A 146 -17.02 -3.53 -8.02
CA ASN A 146 -18.43 -3.62 -7.58
C ASN A 146 -18.68 -4.79 -6.59
N SER A 147 -17.79 -5.03 -5.64
CA SER A 147 -18.03 -5.99 -4.56
C SER A 147 -18.75 -5.27 -3.43
N GLU A 148 -20.02 -5.59 -3.22
CA GLU A 148 -20.89 -5.11 -2.13
C GLU A 148 -20.21 -5.21 -0.74
N THR A 149 -19.26 -6.12 -0.58
CA THR A 149 -18.46 -6.31 0.62
C THR A 149 -17.42 -5.21 0.90
N ASP A 150 -16.82 -4.61 -0.13
CA ASP A 150 -15.78 -3.57 0.03
C ASP A 150 -16.38 -2.16 -0.14
N ASN A 151 -17.52 -2.05 -0.84
CA ASN A 151 -18.13 -0.79 -1.26
C ASN A 151 -19.48 -0.53 -0.57
N TRP A 152 -19.69 -1.09 0.60
CA TRP A 152 -20.94 -0.96 1.35
C TRP A 152 -21.37 0.50 1.63
N PHE A 153 -20.44 1.44 1.57
CA PHE A 153 -20.67 2.89 1.69
C PHE A 153 -20.99 3.61 0.35
N LEU A 154 -20.74 2.97 -0.80
CA LEU A 154 -21.09 3.49 -2.13
C LEU A 154 -22.53 3.14 -2.55
N ILE A 155 -23.21 2.28 -1.80
CA ILE A 155 -24.61 1.94 -2.04
C ILE A 155 -25.46 3.12 -1.52
N LYS A 156 -26.13 3.79 -2.45
CA LYS A 156 -26.89 5.03 -2.25
C LYS A 156 -28.37 4.73 -2.03
#